data_AF-A0AAD5N4F6-F1
#
_entry.id   AF-A0AAD5N4F6-F1
#
_cell.length_a   1.000
_cell.length_b   1.000
_cell.length_c   1.000
_cell.angle_alpha   90.00
_cell.angle_beta   90.00
_cell.angle_gamma   90.00
#
_symmetry.space_group_name_H-M   'P 1'
#
loop_
_entity.id
_entity.type
_entity.pdbx_description
1 polymer ?
#
loop_
_entity_poly.entity_id
_entity_poly.type
_entity_poly.pdbx_seq_one_letter_code
_entity_poly.pdbx_strand_id
1 'polypeptide(L)'
;MSTSSTQKRCSMNGTQKHVPVDPASKRLVNESPLQPLFDLDQFFSKTDLEDVFIGREWTFREIYESAVVDKIPVTIVEGCRGSGKTTIFNQLVLNSSFYSAKTSDTIDSGCVADDGTMWNSKNYEWMRAVAARLVAFHICNIQSSSSCSIPELVCNLGAWLSQSPILKSYTDILHKNKEKAQLLNVEECIKHDALYVFRTAIADPLLQLNCLDQGCLVIAVDGSDEAEFHRSEDGGSIATFICSLIPLLPTWIRFIVSCDPENSTIYDNIMTRRIRIDDVGLDERVVKDCRMFTEYRLSLVPEVDNHLLTNARRSIIDPFGDMVDRIVYASNGSMLYIRLLLRLVENGQLPVRYLTQSNLPTGDINLYGLMLEFTFTSPSTFARVVPVLNVLLAALRPHNRSELLAVLNSTNSDVSVMEVELEEILTILSPILLFASNGSVTLHNTAIRDWLLSNANHPKFSSDARHGHILLALHLTENAPLDSTELFELAHHLLKAHPYKYMQGKYMPEFTSSKDGQIHWVKHCSKAIEKALLNHRNMFFPQYKGDAASFDGWRRRECL
;
A
#
# COMPACT_ATOMS: atom_id res chain seq x y z
N MET A 1 39.24 17.51 -27.25
CA MET A 1 37.90 17.09 -27.74
C MET A 1 37.15 16.50 -26.56
N SER A 2 36.32 17.32 -25.93
CA SER A 2 35.56 17.02 -24.71
C SER A 2 34.22 16.40 -25.08
N THR A 3 33.98 15.15 -24.69
CA THR A 3 32.67 14.51 -24.76
C THR A 3 31.93 14.73 -23.45
N SER A 4 30.96 15.64 -23.46
CA SER A 4 30.03 15.90 -22.36
C SER A 4 29.03 14.74 -22.25
N SER A 5 29.09 13.99 -21.14
CA SER A 5 28.03 13.06 -20.74
C SER A 5 26.84 13.87 -20.20
N THR A 6 25.73 13.86 -20.94
CA THR A 6 24.45 14.41 -20.48
C THR A 6 23.88 13.54 -19.36
N GLN A 7 24.12 13.94 -18.10
CA GLN A 7 23.34 13.48 -16.95
C GLN A 7 21.87 13.88 -17.17
N LYS A 8 20.96 12.90 -17.12
CA LYS A 8 19.52 13.15 -17.09
C LYS A 8 19.20 13.91 -15.80
N ARG A 9 18.78 15.17 -15.93
CA ARG A 9 18.19 15.95 -14.85
C ARG A 9 16.91 15.27 -14.38
N CYS A 10 16.77 14.98 -13.09
CA CYS A 10 15.46 14.80 -12.48
C CYS A 10 14.64 16.08 -12.70
N SER A 11 13.39 15.92 -13.13
CA SER A 11 12.51 17.02 -13.46
C SER A 11 12.22 17.85 -12.21
N MET A 12 12.73 19.09 -12.20
CA MET A 12 12.27 20.14 -11.32
C MET A 12 10.83 20.52 -11.70
N ASN A 13 10.01 20.81 -10.69
CA ASN A 13 8.64 21.35 -10.75
C ASN A 13 7.50 20.32 -10.90
N GLY A 14 6.75 20.17 -9.79
CA GLY A 14 5.43 19.54 -9.72
C GLY A 14 4.32 20.39 -10.34
N THR A 15 4.45 20.72 -11.62
CA THR A 15 3.32 21.18 -12.45
C THR A 15 3.35 20.39 -13.75
N GLN A 16 2.69 19.24 -13.76
CA GLN A 16 2.47 18.50 -15.00
C GLN A 16 1.42 19.23 -15.84
N LYS A 17 1.86 19.95 -16.88
CA LYS A 17 1.01 20.12 -18.06
C LYS A 17 0.82 18.75 -18.69
N HIS A 18 -0.42 18.44 -19.05
CA HIS A 18 -0.86 17.19 -19.69
C HIS A 18 0.08 16.79 -20.84
N VAL A 19 0.97 15.82 -20.60
CA VAL A 19 1.78 15.17 -21.64
C VAL A 19 1.05 13.87 -22.00
N PRO A 20 0.88 13.53 -23.30
CA PRO A 20 0.29 12.26 -23.69
C PRO A 20 1.12 11.10 -23.12
N VAL A 21 0.45 10.23 -22.36
CA VAL A 21 1.05 9.09 -21.67
C VAL A 21 1.37 8.00 -22.69
N ASP A 22 2.65 7.83 -23.03
CA ASP A 22 3.13 6.63 -23.70
C ASP A 22 3.35 5.51 -22.66
N PRO A 23 2.68 4.34 -22.77
CA PRO A 23 2.76 3.28 -21.77
C PRO A 23 4.05 2.46 -21.98
N ALA A 24 5.07 2.74 -21.17
CA ALA A 24 6.34 2.01 -21.20
C ALA A 24 6.36 0.73 -20.33
N SER A 25 5.30 0.42 -19.59
CA SER A 25 5.06 -0.87 -18.91
C SER A 25 3.92 -1.60 -19.60
N LYS A 26 4.19 -2.23 -20.75
CA LYS A 26 3.15 -3.01 -21.44
C LYS A 26 2.89 -4.31 -20.70
N ARG A 27 1.77 -4.36 -19.98
CA ARG A 27 1.17 -5.60 -19.45
C ARG A 27 1.03 -6.62 -20.57
N LEU A 28 1.46 -7.85 -20.32
CA LEU A 28 1.23 -8.96 -21.24
C LEU A 28 -0.21 -9.44 -21.03
N VAL A 29 -1.13 -8.99 -21.89
CA VAL A 29 -2.54 -9.38 -21.82
C VAL A 29 -2.68 -10.79 -22.40
N ASN A 30 -2.90 -11.77 -21.53
CA ASN A 30 -3.46 -13.06 -21.93
C ASN A 30 -4.99 -12.96 -21.96
N GLU A 31 -5.63 -13.50 -23.00
CA GLU A 31 -7.09 -13.54 -23.12
C GLU A 31 -7.68 -14.51 -22.07
N SER A 32 -8.04 -13.97 -20.90
CA SER A 32 -8.79 -14.67 -19.86
C SER A 32 -10.10 -13.93 -19.59
N PRO A 33 -11.24 -14.62 -19.38
CA PRO A 33 -12.50 -13.98 -19.02
C PRO A 33 -12.45 -13.34 -17.62
N LEU A 34 -11.51 -13.76 -16.77
CA LEU A 34 -11.31 -13.20 -15.44
C LEU A 34 -10.29 -12.06 -15.50
N GLN A 35 -10.67 -10.90 -14.98
CA GLN A 35 -9.81 -9.74 -14.86
C GLN A 35 -9.30 -9.62 -13.41
N PRO A 36 -8.01 -9.37 -13.18
CA PRO A 36 -7.50 -9.19 -11.84
C PRO A 36 -8.02 -7.87 -11.29
N LEU A 37 -8.33 -7.87 -10.00
CA LEU A 37 -8.91 -6.73 -9.32
C LEU A 37 -7.84 -5.69 -8.98
N PHE A 38 -6.66 -6.16 -8.62
CA PHE A 38 -5.58 -5.36 -8.06
C PHE A 38 -4.30 -5.55 -8.87
N ASP A 39 -3.67 -4.43 -9.21
CA ASP A 39 -2.46 -4.36 -10.02
C ASP A 39 -1.52 -3.26 -9.50
N LEU A 40 -0.22 -3.32 -9.80
CA LEU A 40 0.76 -2.36 -9.25
C LEU A 40 0.40 -0.90 -9.56
N ASP A 41 -0.06 -0.66 -10.79
CA ASP A 41 -0.40 0.66 -11.32
C ASP A 41 -1.54 1.37 -10.57
N GLN A 42 -2.33 0.62 -9.78
CA GLN A 42 -3.41 1.15 -8.95
C GLN A 42 -2.93 1.66 -7.58
N PHE A 43 -1.81 1.14 -7.07
CA PHE A 43 -1.32 1.43 -5.72
C PHE A 43 -0.03 2.23 -5.69
N PHE A 44 0.74 2.21 -6.78
CA PHE A 44 2.05 2.86 -6.86
C PHE A 44 2.12 3.87 -8.00
N SER A 45 2.91 4.93 -7.81
CA SER A 45 3.20 5.85 -8.90
C SER A 45 4.23 5.25 -9.86
N LYS A 46 4.19 5.66 -11.12
CA LYS A 46 5.19 5.22 -12.11
C LYS A 46 6.62 5.54 -11.67
N THR A 47 6.82 6.70 -11.05
CA THR A 47 8.14 7.11 -10.54
C THR A 47 8.62 6.22 -9.40
N ASP A 48 7.72 5.74 -8.53
CA ASP A 48 8.08 4.83 -7.44
C ASP A 48 8.47 3.43 -7.96
N LEU A 49 7.83 2.98 -9.04
CA LEU A 49 8.11 1.68 -9.67
C LEU A 49 9.38 1.70 -10.54
N GLU A 50 9.71 2.85 -11.13
CA GLU A 50 10.91 3.06 -11.94
C GLU A 50 12.13 3.47 -11.09
N ASP A 51 11.96 3.74 -9.79
CA ASP A 51 13.07 4.10 -8.92
C ASP A 51 14.05 2.92 -8.77
N VAL A 52 15.33 3.26 -8.66
CA VAL A 52 16.41 2.27 -8.63
C VAL A 52 16.30 1.44 -7.34
N PHE A 53 16.26 0.12 -7.50
CA PHE A 53 16.29 -0.79 -6.37
C PHE A 53 17.72 -1.01 -5.88
N ILE A 54 17.97 -0.66 -4.62
CA ILE A 54 19.28 -0.73 -3.96
C ILE A 54 19.11 -1.24 -2.55
N GLY A 55 19.94 -2.22 -2.17
CA GLY A 55 19.87 -2.87 -0.88
C GLY A 55 18.82 -3.99 -0.85
N ARG A 56 18.97 -4.90 0.12
CA ARG A 56 18.06 -6.01 0.40
C ARG A 56 18.05 -7.12 -0.63
N GLU A 57 18.96 -7.14 -1.60
CA GLU A 57 18.88 -8.08 -2.72
C GLU A 57 19.21 -9.52 -2.30
N TRP A 58 19.98 -9.67 -1.22
CA TRP A 58 20.18 -10.96 -0.56
C TRP A 58 18.86 -11.62 -0.12
N THR A 59 17.80 -10.83 0.10
CA THR A 59 16.46 -11.33 0.46
C THR A 59 15.91 -12.25 -0.63
N PHE A 60 16.18 -11.98 -1.92
CA PHE A 60 15.70 -12.84 -3.00
C PHE A 60 16.34 -14.23 -2.98
N ARG A 61 17.61 -14.32 -2.55
CA ARG A 61 18.28 -15.60 -2.35
C ARG A 61 17.66 -16.37 -1.20
N GLU A 62 17.43 -15.72 -0.05
CA GLU A 62 16.78 -16.35 1.12
C GLU A 62 15.34 -16.79 0.79
N ILE A 63 14.60 -15.99 0.02
CA ILE A 63 13.28 -16.36 -0.49
C ILE A 63 13.37 -17.60 -1.38
N TYR A 64 14.33 -17.64 -2.30
CA TYR A 64 14.54 -18.78 -3.18
C TYR A 64 14.91 -20.04 -2.39
N GLU A 65 15.85 -19.95 -1.46
CA GLU A 65 16.26 -21.05 -0.59
C GLU A 65 15.06 -21.58 0.20
N SER A 66 14.32 -20.70 0.87
CA SER A 66 13.14 -21.08 1.65
C SER A 66 12.02 -21.71 0.82
N ALA A 67 11.56 -21.02 -0.22
CA ALA A 67 10.39 -21.46 -0.98
C ALA A 67 10.73 -22.59 -1.96
N VAL A 68 11.87 -22.52 -2.65
CA VAL A 68 12.18 -23.43 -3.76
C VAL A 68 13.02 -24.63 -3.30
N VAL A 69 14.05 -24.40 -2.48
CA VAL A 69 15.00 -25.45 -2.06
C VAL A 69 14.45 -26.21 -0.85
N ASP A 70 14.19 -25.50 0.24
CA ASP A 70 13.70 -26.05 1.52
C ASP A 70 12.21 -26.38 1.48
N LYS A 71 11.52 -25.92 0.44
CA LYS A 71 10.12 -26.26 0.15
C LYS A 71 9.16 -25.80 1.25
N ILE A 72 9.48 -24.74 1.98
CA ILE A 72 8.66 -24.16 3.05
C ILE A 72 7.32 -23.63 2.49
N PRO A 73 6.16 -24.02 3.05
CA PRO A 73 4.85 -23.59 2.54
C PRO A 73 4.64 -22.08 2.54
N VAL A 74 5.12 -21.39 3.58
CA VAL A 74 4.98 -19.93 3.74
C VAL A 74 6.32 -19.31 4.12
N THR A 75 6.83 -18.45 3.24
CA THR A 75 8.00 -17.61 3.52
C THR A 75 7.53 -16.21 3.88
N ILE A 76 7.92 -15.71 5.04
CA ILE A 76 7.52 -14.39 5.56
C ILE A 76 8.71 -13.43 5.42
N VAL A 77 8.54 -12.38 4.64
CA VAL A 77 9.46 -11.22 4.64
C VAL A 77 8.99 -10.30 5.76
N GLU A 78 9.73 -10.31 6.87
CA GLU A 78 9.36 -9.65 8.11
C GLU A 78 10.19 -8.38 8.30
N GLY A 79 9.54 -7.32 8.75
CA GLY A 79 10.22 -6.09 9.17
C GLY A 79 9.24 -5.00 9.53
N CYS A 80 9.70 -4.02 10.29
CA CYS A 80 8.92 -2.85 10.70
C CYS A 80 8.50 -2.02 9.48
N ARG A 81 7.65 -1.02 9.71
CA ARG A 81 7.29 -0.07 8.65
C ARG A 81 8.51 0.63 8.09
N GLY A 82 8.52 0.80 6.77
CA GLY A 82 9.60 1.48 6.07
C GLY A 82 10.88 0.66 5.86
N SER A 83 10.94 -0.60 6.28
CA SER A 83 12.10 -1.49 6.09
C SER A 83 12.39 -1.86 4.62
N GLY A 84 11.39 -1.77 3.73
CA GLY A 84 11.51 -2.06 2.30
C GLY A 84 10.74 -3.28 1.81
N LYS A 85 9.86 -3.89 2.64
CA LYS A 85 9.05 -5.07 2.30
C LYS A 85 8.31 -4.96 0.95
N THR A 86 7.47 -3.93 0.82
CA THR A 86 6.69 -3.67 -0.40
C THR A 86 7.58 -3.46 -1.63
N THR A 87 8.74 -2.82 -1.47
CA THR A 87 9.67 -2.64 -2.59
C THR A 87 10.22 -3.97 -3.09
N ILE A 88 10.55 -4.91 -2.20
CA ILE A 88 10.97 -6.28 -2.57
C ILE A 88 9.86 -6.99 -3.35
N PHE A 89 8.61 -6.88 -2.91
CA PHE A 89 7.45 -7.48 -3.61
C PHE A 89 7.20 -6.84 -4.97
N ASN A 90 7.29 -5.51 -5.07
CA ASN A 90 7.19 -4.79 -6.34
C ASN A 90 8.24 -5.29 -7.33
N GLN A 91 9.48 -5.51 -6.88
CA GLN A 91 10.53 -6.06 -7.75
C GLN A 91 10.23 -7.49 -8.23
N LEU A 92 9.66 -8.35 -7.38
CA LEU A 92 9.22 -9.69 -7.80
C LEU A 92 8.13 -9.62 -8.87
N VAL A 93 7.16 -8.73 -8.69
CA VAL A 93 6.03 -8.57 -9.63
C VAL A 93 6.51 -7.95 -10.95
N LEU A 94 7.30 -6.88 -10.91
CA LEU A 94 7.84 -6.19 -12.10
C LEU A 94 8.72 -7.10 -12.96
N ASN A 95 9.44 -8.05 -12.34
CA ASN A 95 10.30 -9.00 -13.03
C ASN A 95 9.63 -10.36 -13.32
N SER A 96 8.35 -10.50 -13.01
CA SER A 96 7.57 -11.71 -13.29
C SER A 96 7.08 -11.76 -14.73
N SER A 97 6.48 -12.89 -15.12
CA SER A 97 5.88 -13.04 -16.45
C SER A 97 4.64 -12.17 -16.71
N PHE A 98 4.11 -11.48 -15.70
CA PHE A 98 2.96 -10.57 -15.85
C PHE A 98 3.37 -9.22 -16.46
N TYR A 99 4.64 -8.85 -16.32
CA TYR A 99 5.20 -7.58 -16.74
C TYR A 99 6.34 -7.80 -17.77
N SER A 100 6.49 -6.87 -18.72
CA SER A 100 7.54 -6.96 -19.73
C SER A 100 8.90 -6.62 -19.12
N ALA A 101 9.91 -7.47 -19.38
CA ALA A 101 11.22 -7.55 -18.71
C ALA A 101 12.19 -6.34 -18.91
N LYS A 102 11.72 -5.09 -18.88
CA LYS A 102 12.54 -3.88 -19.08
C LYS A 102 12.35 -2.77 -18.03
N THR A 103 11.71 -3.04 -16.90
CA THR A 103 11.15 -1.96 -16.05
C THR A 103 11.96 -1.56 -14.82
N SER A 104 13.02 -2.27 -14.42
CA SER A 104 13.82 -1.87 -13.24
C SER A 104 15.32 -2.05 -13.47
N ASP A 105 16.07 -0.94 -13.48
CA ASP A 105 17.51 -0.99 -13.26
C ASP A 105 17.76 -1.23 -11.76
N THR A 106 18.51 -2.28 -11.44
CA THR A 106 18.88 -2.64 -10.06
C THR A 106 20.36 -2.32 -9.85
N ILE A 107 20.82 -2.09 -8.63
CA ILE A 107 22.25 -1.83 -8.36
C ILE A 107 22.74 -2.80 -7.29
N ASP A 108 23.99 -3.28 -7.38
CA ASP A 108 24.51 -4.33 -6.51
C ASP A 108 25.06 -3.87 -5.15
N SER A 109 24.53 -4.45 -4.06
CA SER A 109 25.05 -4.35 -2.70
C SER A 109 26.43 -4.98 -2.48
N GLY A 110 26.92 -5.77 -3.47
CA GLY A 110 28.20 -6.49 -3.39
C GLY A 110 28.19 -7.54 -2.28
N CYS A 111 27.02 -8.08 -1.96
CA CYS A 111 26.81 -9.13 -0.95
C CYS A 111 26.92 -10.55 -1.54
N VAL A 112 27.04 -10.65 -2.86
CA VAL A 112 27.50 -11.83 -3.60
C VAL A 112 28.95 -11.56 -3.96
N ALA A 113 29.85 -12.47 -3.59
CA ALA A 113 31.28 -12.30 -3.84
C ALA A 113 31.56 -12.28 -5.35
N ASP A 114 31.78 -11.10 -5.91
CA ASP A 114 32.56 -10.93 -7.12
C ASP A 114 33.40 -9.65 -6.98
N ASP A 115 34.69 -9.78 -7.27
CA ASP A 115 35.71 -8.74 -7.14
C ASP A 115 35.38 -7.50 -7.98
N GLY A 116 35.08 -6.37 -7.34
CA GLY A 116 35.18 -5.05 -7.96
C GLY A 116 34.04 -4.08 -7.69
N THR A 117 34.41 -2.85 -7.35
CA THR A 117 33.58 -1.68 -7.04
C THR A 117 32.77 -1.10 -8.21
N MET A 118 32.16 -1.94 -9.07
CA MET A 118 31.32 -1.47 -10.18
C MET A 118 29.87 -1.90 -9.99
N TRP A 119 29.02 -0.89 -9.89
CA TRP A 119 27.58 -0.94 -9.67
C TRP A 119 26.91 -1.57 -10.90
N ASN A 120 26.72 -2.89 -10.91
CA ASN A 120 26.31 -3.62 -12.12
C ASN A 120 24.94 -4.28 -11.99
N SER A 121 23.93 -3.69 -12.65
CA SER A 121 22.51 -4.08 -12.68
C SER A 121 22.20 -5.48 -13.25
N LYS A 122 23.17 -6.18 -13.81
CA LYS A 122 22.92 -7.34 -14.68
C LYS A 122 22.62 -8.67 -13.96
N ASN A 123 22.90 -8.83 -12.68
CA ASN A 123 23.12 -10.17 -12.10
C ASN A 123 22.22 -10.62 -10.94
N TYR A 124 20.98 -10.14 -10.80
CA TYR A 124 20.07 -10.75 -9.82
C TYR A 124 19.33 -11.97 -10.38
N GLU A 125 20.10 -13.03 -10.62
CA GLU A 125 19.58 -14.34 -11.00
C GLU A 125 18.57 -14.87 -9.98
N TRP A 126 18.78 -14.62 -8.68
CA TRP A 126 17.85 -15.05 -7.63
C TRP A 126 16.49 -14.36 -7.72
N MET A 127 16.46 -13.03 -7.91
CA MET A 127 15.21 -12.29 -8.12
C MET A 127 14.47 -12.83 -9.34
N ARG A 128 15.17 -12.97 -10.48
CA ARG A 128 14.58 -13.54 -11.70
C ARG A 128 14.13 -14.98 -11.50
N ALA A 129 14.86 -15.78 -10.72
CA ALA A 129 14.49 -17.16 -10.43
C ALA A 129 13.20 -17.24 -9.60
N VAL A 130 13.02 -16.39 -8.60
CA VAL A 130 11.76 -16.32 -7.83
C VAL A 130 10.63 -15.74 -8.70
N ALA A 131 10.88 -14.62 -9.39
CA ALA A 131 9.90 -13.94 -10.21
C ALA A 131 9.38 -14.80 -11.39
N ALA A 132 10.25 -15.62 -12.00
CA ALA A 132 9.87 -16.58 -13.04
C ALA A 132 8.96 -17.72 -12.51
N ARG A 133 8.80 -17.86 -11.20
CA ARG A 133 7.91 -18.83 -10.55
C ARG A 133 6.65 -18.18 -9.97
N LEU A 134 6.53 -16.86 -10.04
CA LEU A 134 5.39 -16.13 -9.55
C LEU A 134 4.18 -16.38 -10.46
N VAL A 135 3.12 -16.97 -9.90
CA VAL A 135 1.90 -17.33 -10.64
C VAL A 135 0.66 -16.57 -10.21
N ALA A 136 0.74 -15.86 -9.09
CA ALA A 136 -0.26 -14.87 -8.69
C ALA A 136 0.34 -13.91 -7.66
N PHE A 137 -0.23 -12.72 -7.57
CA PHE A 137 0.09 -11.81 -6.49
C PHE A 137 -1.15 -11.05 -6.00
N HIS A 138 -1.03 -10.49 -4.80
CA HIS A 138 -2.06 -9.66 -4.19
C HIS A 138 -1.39 -8.57 -3.35
N ILE A 139 -1.98 -7.38 -3.37
CA ILE A 139 -1.47 -6.21 -2.65
C ILE A 139 -2.58 -5.80 -1.70
N CYS A 140 -2.31 -5.89 -0.40
CA CYS A 140 -3.19 -5.37 0.62
C CYS A 140 -2.78 -3.91 0.89
N ASN A 141 -3.73 -2.99 0.79
CA ASN A 141 -3.49 -1.59 1.08
C ASN A 141 -4.55 -1.09 2.07
N ILE A 142 -4.12 -0.55 3.21
CA ILE A 142 -5.01 -0.04 4.26
C ILE A 142 -5.97 1.06 3.77
N GLN A 143 -5.60 1.78 2.70
CA GLN A 143 -6.42 2.84 2.07
C GLN A 143 -7.39 2.28 1.01
N SER A 144 -7.40 0.97 0.79
CA SER A 144 -8.34 0.26 -0.07
C SER A 144 -8.93 -0.93 0.67
N SER A 145 -10.09 -0.73 1.28
CA SER A 145 -10.76 -1.77 2.07
C SER A 145 -11.10 -3.04 1.26
N SER A 146 -11.35 -2.90 -0.04
CA SER A 146 -11.57 -4.05 -0.94
C SER A 146 -10.31 -4.88 -1.13
N SER A 147 -9.12 -4.26 -1.17
CA SER A 147 -7.85 -4.98 -1.27
C SER A 147 -7.50 -5.77 -0.01
N CYS A 148 -8.14 -5.47 1.13
CA CYS A 148 -7.94 -6.19 2.38
C CYS A 148 -9.04 -7.22 2.67
N SER A 149 -9.96 -7.43 1.72
CA SER A 149 -11.14 -8.28 1.87
C SER A 149 -10.87 -9.70 1.34
N ILE A 150 -11.30 -10.71 2.10
CA ILE A 150 -11.04 -12.12 1.80
C ILE A 150 -11.70 -12.57 0.47
N PRO A 151 -12.97 -12.25 0.17
CA PRO A 151 -13.57 -12.59 -1.14
C PRO A 151 -12.79 -12.00 -2.32
N GLU A 152 -12.43 -10.72 -2.25
CA GLU A 152 -11.65 -10.05 -3.29
C GLU A 152 -10.24 -10.62 -3.43
N LEU A 153 -9.58 -11.05 -2.34
CA LEU A 153 -8.34 -11.83 -2.40
C LEU A 153 -8.54 -13.09 -3.25
N VAL A 154 -9.57 -13.89 -2.97
CA VAL A 154 -9.84 -15.15 -3.69
C VAL A 154 -10.08 -14.89 -5.18
N CYS A 155 -10.93 -13.91 -5.51
CA CYS A 155 -11.19 -13.50 -6.89
C CYS A 155 -9.91 -13.03 -7.60
N ASN A 156 -9.11 -12.20 -6.94
CA ASN A 156 -7.88 -11.66 -7.50
C ASN A 156 -6.83 -12.76 -7.76
N LEU A 157 -6.66 -13.69 -6.81
CA LEU A 157 -5.76 -14.83 -6.99
C LEU A 157 -6.22 -15.72 -8.16
N GLY A 158 -7.51 -16.05 -8.23
CA GLY A 158 -8.06 -16.84 -9.33
C GLY A 158 -7.83 -16.20 -10.71
N ALA A 159 -8.00 -14.87 -10.80
CA ALA A 159 -7.73 -14.12 -12.02
C ALA A 159 -6.25 -14.07 -12.40
N TRP A 160 -5.33 -13.89 -11.45
CA TRP A 160 -3.90 -13.91 -11.75
C TRP A 160 -3.41 -15.31 -12.14
N LEU A 161 -3.88 -16.36 -11.45
CA LEU A 161 -3.58 -17.75 -11.80
C LEU A 161 -4.07 -18.09 -13.22
N SER A 162 -5.25 -17.59 -13.63
CA SER A 162 -5.78 -17.82 -14.98
C SER A 162 -5.05 -17.04 -16.08
N GLN A 163 -4.30 -15.99 -15.71
CA GLN A 163 -3.47 -15.21 -16.62
C GLN A 163 -2.01 -15.70 -16.67
N SER A 164 -1.59 -16.50 -15.69
CA SER A 164 -0.23 -17.03 -15.62
C SER A 164 0.10 -17.86 -16.86
N PRO A 165 1.17 -17.54 -17.60
CA PRO A 165 1.59 -18.32 -18.77
C PRO A 165 2.12 -19.71 -18.39
N ILE A 166 2.44 -19.93 -17.12
CA ILE A 166 2.90 -21.21 -16.56
C ILE A 166 1.70 -22.14 -16.36
N LEU A 167 0.56 -21.60 -15.90
CA LEU A 167 -0.63 -22.36 -15.52
C LEU A 167 -1.72 -22.39 -16.60
N LYS A 168 -1.35 -22.53 -17.88
CA LYS A 168 -2.34 -22.61 -18.99
C LYS A 168 -3.38 -23.71 -18.78
N SER A 169 -2.98 -24.86 -18.22
CA SER A 169 -3.90 -25.96 -17.92
C SER A 169 -4.93 -25.61 -16.84
N TYR A 170 -4.59 -24.76 -15.87
CA TYR A 170 -5.56 -24.21 -14.91
C TYR A 170 -6.62 -23.38 -15.65
N THR A 171 -6.16 -22.52 -16.55
CA THR A 171 -7.02 -21.70 -17.41
C THR A 171 -7.95 -22.57 -18.27
N ASP A 172 -7.46 -23.66 -18.86
CA ASP A 172 -8.28 -24.59 -19.65
C ASP A 172 -9.37 -25.27 -18.80
N ILE A 173 -9.06 -25.63 -17.55
CA ILE A 173 -10.03 -26.22 -16.62
C ILE A 173 -11.15 -25.22 -16.30
N LEU A 174 -10.82 -23.96 -16.04
CA LEU A 174 -11.80 -22.90 -15.80
C LEU A 174 -12.66 -22.62 -17.04
N HIS A 175 -12.07 -22.59 -18.24
CA HIS A 175 -12.82 -22.38 -19.48
C HIS A 175 -13.81 -23.51 -19.75
N LYS A 176 -13.45 -24.76 -19.44
CA LYS A 176 -14.35 -25.92 -19.56
C LYS A 176 -15.46 -25.90 -18.51
N ASN A 177 -15.19 -25.36 -17.31
CA ASN A 177 -16.13 -25.33 -16.19
C ASN A 177 -16.56 -23.89 -15.87
N LYS A 178 -17.49 -23.35 -16.66
CA LYS A 178 -17.97 -21.96 -16.51
C LYS A 178 -18.51 -21.64 -15.12
N GLU A 179 -19.14 -22.59 -14.44
CA GLU A 179 -19.64 -22.43 -13.07
C GLU A 179 -18.50 -22.11 -12.10
N LYS A 180 -17.36 -22.80 -12.20
CA LYS A 180 -16.18 -22.54 -11.36
C LYS A 180 -15.60 -21.16 -11.62
N ALA A 181 -15.56 -20.73 -12.88
CA ALA A 181 -15.11 -19.39 -13.24
C ALA A 181 -16.08 -18.31 -12.72
N GLN A 182 -17.39 -18.57 -12.72
CA GLN A 182 -18.40 -17.64 -12.20
C GLN A 182 -18.26 -17.39 -10.70
N LEU A 183 -17.86 -18.40 -9.92
CA LEU A 183 -17.57 -18.24 -8.48
C LEU A 183 -16.44 -17.24 -8.20
N LEU A 184 -15.55 -17.00 -9.17
CA LEU A 184 -14.45 -16.04 -9.06
C LEU A 184 -14.85 -14.61 -9.44
N ASN A 185 -16.13 -14.35 -9.69
CA ASN A 185 -16.68 -12.98 -9.73
C ASN A 185 -16.98 -12.51 -8.31
N VAL A 186 -16.65 -11.24 -8.00
CA VAL A 186 -16.80 -10.69 -6.64
C VAL A 186 -18.23 -10.79 -6.12
N GLU A 187 -19.22 -10.44 -6.94
CA GLU A 187 -20.63 -10.50 -6.55
C GLU A 187 -21.10 -11.92 -6.20
N GLU A 188 -20.54 -12.93 -6.87
CA GLU A 188 -20.89 -14.33 -6.62
C GLU A 188 -20.08 -14.89 -5.44
N CYS A 189 -18.79 -14.58 -5.37
CA CYS A 189 -17.91 -15.00 -4.29
C CYS A 189 -18.43 -14.54 -2.92
N ILE A 190 -18.93 -13.31 -2.81
CA ILE A 190 -19.47 -12.75 -1.56
C ILE A 190 -20.73 -13.50 -1.08
N LYS A 191 -21.46 -14.18 -1.98
CA LYS A 191 -22.65 -14.97 -1.62
C LYS A 191 -22.31 -16.30 -0.96
N HIS A 192 -21.05 -16.74 -1.06
CA HIS A 192 -20.57 -18.03 -0.59
C HIS A 192 -19.48 -17.87 0.48
N ASP A 193 -19.19 -18.98 1.17
CA ASP A 193 -18.00 -19.07 2.01
C ASP A 193 -16.74 -18.97 1.12
N ALA A 194 -15.84 -18.04 1.43
CA ALA A 194 -14.64 -17.80 0.64
C ALA A 194 -13.70 -19.01 0.59
N LEU A 195 -13.65 -19.83 1.65
CA LEU A 195 -12.87 -21.07 1.67
C LEU A 195 -13.45 -22.11 0.70
N TYR A 196 -14.79 -22.18 0.61
CA TYR A 196 -15.47 -23.04 -0.36
C TYR A 196 -15.18 -22.60 -1.80
N VAL A 197 -15.26 -21.29 -2.07
CA VAL A 197 -14.96 -20.72 -3.39
C VAL A 197 -13.51 -21.02 -3.76
N PHE A 198 -12.57 -20.73 -2.86
CA PHE A 198 -11.15 -21.01 -3.07
C PHE A 198 -10.90 -22.49 -3.35
N ARG A 199 -11.47 -23.39 -2.54
CA ARG A 199 -11.31 -24.83 -2.73
C ARG A 199 -11.82 -25.26 -4.11
N THR A 200 -13.03 -24.87 -4.46
CA THR A 200 -13.73 -25.37 -5.66
C THR A 200 -13.14 -24.81 -6.96
N ALA A 201 -12.79 -23.52 -6.97
CA ALA A 201 -12.37 -22.78 -8.16
C ALA A 201 -10.85 -22.60 -8.28
N ILE A 202 -10.09 -22.76 -7.20
CA ILE A 202 -8.62 -22.61 -7.20
C ILE A 202 -7.94 -23.93 -6.80
N ALA A 203 -8.15 -24.43 -5.59
CA ALA A 203 -7.38 -25.57 -5.07
C ALA A 203 -7.65 -26.88 -5.84
N ASP A 204 -8.92 -27.24 -6.04
CA ASP A 204 -9.32 -28.47 -6.73
C ASP A 204 -8.81 -28.50 -8.19
N PRO A 205 -8.94 -27.42 -9.00
CA PRO A 205 -8.29 -27.35 -10.31
C PRO A 205 -6.77 -27.49 -10.25
N LEU A 206 -6.09 -26.87 -9.29
CA LEU A 206 -4.64 -26.98 -9.16
C LEU A 206 -4.21 -28.41 -8.79
N LEU A 207 -4.97 -29.12 -7.96
CA LEU A 207 -4.72 -30.53 -7.61
C LEU A 207 -4.88 -31.50 -8.80
N GLN A 208 -5.61 -31.11 -9.85
CA GLN A 208 -5.74 -31.89 -11.09
C GLN A 208 -4.53 -31.74 -12.02
N LEU A 209 -3.62 -30.79 -11.73
CA LEU A 209 -2.47 -30.52 -12.58
C LEU A 209 -1.32 -31.47 -12.24
N ASN A 210 -0.80 -32.13 -13.26
CA ASN A 210 0.45 -32.89 -13.17
C ASN A 210 1.65 -31.95 -13.41
N CYS A 211 1.85 -30.99 -12.50
CA CYS A 211 2.84 -29.90 -12.63
C CYS A 211 4.30 -30.34 -12.30
N LEU A 212 4.66 -31.59 -12.59
CA LEU A 212 5.99 -32.13 -12.23
C LEU A 212 7.12 -31.51 -13.06
N ASP A 213 6.82 -30.90 -14.21
CA ASP A 213 7.83 -30.43 -15.18
C ASP A 213 8.28 -28.96 -14.98
N GLN A 214 7.67 -28.19 -14.05
CA GLN A 214 7.95 -26.75 -13.90
C GLN A 214 8.46 -26.29 -12.51
N GLY A 215 8.62 -27.22 -11.56
CA GLY A 215 9.16 -26.91 -10.23
C GLY A 215 8.19 -26.13 -9.33
N CYS A 216 8.69 -25.66 -8.19
CA CYS A 216 7.90 -24.89 -7.21
C CYS A 216 7.35 -23.59 -7.82
N LEU A 217 6.05 -23.33 -7.64
CA LEU A 217 5.38 -22.08 -8.00
C LEU A 217 4.99 -21.29 -6.76
N VAL A 218 4.89 -19.98 -6.91
CA VAL A 218 4.77 -19.04 -5.79
C VAL A 218 3.63 -18.05 -5.99
N ILE A 219 2.90 -17.79 -4.91
CA ILE A 219 1.91 -16.71 -4.78
C ILE A 219 2.46 -15.67 -3.81
N ALA A 220 2.53 -14.41 -4.23
CA ALA A 220 3.02 -13.31 -3.39
C ALA A 220 1.86 -12.49 -2.80
N VAL A 221 1.83 -12.29 -1.48
CA VAL A 221 0.86 -11.40 -0.82
C VAL A 221 1.60 -10.31 -0.07
N ASP A 222 1.53 -9.08 -0.56
CA ASP A 222 2.12 -7.91 0.10
C ASP A 222 1.12 -7.29 1.09
N GLY A 223 1.59 -6.87 2.26
CA GLY A 223 0.83 -6.08 3.23
C GLY A 223 -0.14 -6.89 4.10
N SER A 224 0.16 -8.13 4.49
CA SER A 224 -0.78 -8.90 5.31
C SER A 224 -1.10 -8.24 6.66
N ASP A 225 -0.15 -7.45 7.19
CA ASP A 225 -0.33 -6.55 8.34
C ASP A 225 -1.32 -5.40 8.06
N GLU A 226 -1.31 -4.84 6.84
CA GLU A 226 -2.30 -3.83 6.43
C GLU A 226 -3.71 -4.42 6.33
N ALA A 227 -3.84 -5.69 5.93
CA ALA A 227 -5.11 -6.39 5.91
C ALA A 227 -5.67 -6.69 7.32
N GLU A 228 -4.79 -6.92 8.31
CA GLU A 228 -5.21 -7.13 9.71
C GLU A 228 -5.93 -5.89 10.26
N PHE A 229 -5.66 -4.69 9.72
CA PHE A 229 -6.41 -3.49 10.07
C PHE A 229 -7.92 -3.63 9.76
N HIS A 230 -8.26 -4.35 8.69
CA HIS A 230 -9.62 -4.53 8.14
C HIS A 230 -10.19 -5.93 8.44
N ARG A 231 -9.65 -6.64 9.44
CA ARG A 231 -10.16 -7.96 9.85
C ARG A 231 -11.67 -7.96 10.11
N SER A 232 -12.31 -9.11 10.00
CA SER A 232 -13.74 -9.26 10.31
C SER A 232 -14.01 -9.38 11.82
N GLU A 233 -15.27 -9.26 12.22
CA GLU A 233 -15.67 -9.31 13.64
C GLU A 233 -15.36 -10.65 14.32
N ASP A 234 -15.36 -11.75 13.57
CA ASP A 234 -14.97 -13.09 14.02
C ASP A 234 -13.44 -13.26 14.14
N GLY A 235 -12.67 -12.22 13.82
CA GLY A 235 -11.21 -12.23 13.84
C GLY A 235 -10.58 -12.77 12.55
N GLY A 236 -11.36 -13.03 11.51
CA GLY A 236 -10.85 -13.43 10.21
C GLY A 236 -10.07 -12.29 9.51
N SER A 237 -8.88 -12.59 9.01
CA SER A 237 -8.09 -11.68 8.17
C SER A 237 -7.46 -12.45 7.01
N ILE A 238 -6.83 -11.72 6.07
CA ILE A 238 -6.09 -12.36 4.97
C ILE A 238 -5.00 -13.29 5.52
N ALA A 239 -4.33 -12.94 6.62
CA ALA A 239 -3.30 -13.76 7.23
C ALA A 239 -3.85 -15.07 7.79
N THR A 240 -4.94 -15.01 8.57
CA THR A 240 -5.58 -16.22 9.13
C THR A 240 -6.20 -17.08 8.02
N PHE A 241 -6.71 -16.45 6.96
CA PHE A 241 -7.25 -17.14 5.80
C PHE A 241 -6.15 -17.88 5.05
N ILE A 242 -5.01 -17.26 4.75
CA ILE A 242 -3.86 -17.93 4.11
C ILE A 242 -3.47 -19.20 4.89
N CYS A 243 -3.44 -19.15 6.22
CA CYS A 243 -3.15 -20.32 7.05
C CYS A 243 -4.13 -21.48 6.81
N SER A 244 -5.42 -21.19 6.59
CA SER A 244 -6.43 -22.21 6.28
C SER A 244 -6.35 -22.74 4.84
N LEU A 245 -5.72 -21.99 3.93
CA LEU A 245 -5.51 -22.40 2.53
C LEU A 245 -4.39 -23.43 2.37
N ILE A 246 -3.35 -23.38 3.22
CA ILE A 246 -2.15 -24.22 3.07
C ILE A 246 -2.46 -25.72 2.96
N PRO A 247 -3.32 -26.32 3.80
CA PRO A 247 -3.63 -27.75 3.71
C PRO A 247 -4.41 -28.16 2.45
N LEU A 248 -5.03 -27.19 1.76
CA LEU A 248 -5.85 -27.44 0.56
C LEU A 248 -5.04 -27.42 -0.73
N LEU A 249 -3.87 -26.79 -0.72
CA LEU A 249 -3.09 -26.55 -1.92
C LEU A 249 -2.14 -27.72 -2.24
N PRO A 250 -1.81 -27.93 -3.52
CA PRO A 250 -0.73 -28.82 -3.89
C PRO A 250 0.59 -28.39 -3.24
N THR A 251 1.43 -29.35 -2.84
CA THR A 251 2.71 -29.11 -2.15
C THR A 251 3.77 -28.36 -2.98
N TRP A 252 3.49 -28.12 -4.26
CA TRP A 252 4.33 -27.33 -5.16
C TRP A 252 3.91 -25.86 -5.27
N ILE A 253 2.74 -25.45 -4.75
CA ILE A 253 2.34 -24.05 -4.56
C ILE A 253 2.82 -23.58 -3.18
N ARG A 254 3.39 -22.37 -3.11
CA ARG A 254 3.83 -21.74 -1.86
C ARG A 254 3.43 -20.28 -1.79
N PHE A 255 3.38 -19.74 -0.58
CA PHE A 255 3.19 -18.32 -0.36
C PHE A 255 4.51 -17.63 0.03
N ILE A 256 4.71 -16.44 -0.52
CA ILE A 256 5.59 -15.44 0.09
C ILE A 256 4.68 -14.33 0.59
N VAL A 257 4.78 -13.97 1.86
CA VAL A 257 3.96 -12.92 2.48
C VAL A 257 4.85 -11.83 3.07
N SER A 258 4.42 -10.58 3.02
CA SER A 258 5.07 -9.50 3.76
C SER A 258 4.23 -9.09 4.95
N CYS A 259 4.87 -8.92 6.11
CA CYS A 259 4.20 -8.61 7.35
C CYS A 259 5.13 -7.86 8.32
N ASP A 260 4.56 -7.17 9.29
CA ASP A 260 5.32 -6.67 10.44
C ASP A 260 5.62 -7.80 11.46
N PRO A 261 6.57 -7.59 12.40
CA PRO A 261 6.91 -8.61 13.38
C PRO A 261 5.77 -9.00 14.31
N GLU A 262 4.86 -8.07 14.63
CA GLU A 262 3.74 -8.31 15.57
C GLU A 262 2.74 -9.29 14.96
N ASN A 263 2.31 -9.02 13.72
CA ASN A 263 1.34 -9.80 12.97
C ASN A 263 1.94 -11.06 12.33
N SER A 264 3.27 -11.18 12.28
CA SER A 264 3.95 -12.41 11.85
C SER A 264 3.56 -13.64 12.69
N THR A 265 3.17 -13.43 13.95
CA THR A 265 2.82 -14.49 14.92
C THR A 265 1.54 -15.24 14.52
N ILE A 266 0.68 -14.63 13.70
CA ILE A 266 -0.53 -15.26 13.15
C ILE A 266 -0.19 -16.57 12.41
N TYR A 267 0.99 -16.64 11.81
CA TYR A 267 1.46 -17.78 11.04
C TYR A 267 2.17 -18.87 11.88
N ASP A 268 2.29 -18.74 13.21
CA ASP A 268 3.06 -19.68 14.05
C ASP A 268 2.52 -21.12 14.04
N ASN A 269 1.25 -21.31 13.68
CA ASN A 269 0.60 -22.63 13.63
C ASN A 269 0.92 -23.42 12.35
N ILE A 270 1.67 -22.85 11.41
CA ILE A 270 2.06 -23.51 10.16
C ILE A 270 3.58 -23.46 9.97
N MET A 271 4.11 -24.37 9.15
CA MET A 271 5.53 -24.39 8.82
C MET A 271 5.91 -23.12 8.03
N THR A 272 6.68 -22.24 8.67
CA THR A 272 7.09 -20.96 8.10
C THR A 272 8.59 -20.72 8.21
N ARG A 273 9.10 -19.82 7.36
CA ARG A 273 10.45 -19.27 7.45
C ARG A 273 10.32 -17.75 7.48
N ARG A 274 10.88 -17.10 8.50
CA ARG A 274 10.93 -15.64 8.64
C ARG A 274 12.26 -15.11 8.15
N ILE A 275 12.22 -14.16 7.23
CA ILE A 275 13.38 -13.42 6.72
C ILE A 275 13.24 -11.98 7.24
N ARG A 276 14.00 -11.65 8.28
CA ARG A 276 13.98 -10.31 8.90
C ARG A 276 14.85 -9.35 8.12
N ILE A 277 14.27 -8.23 7.69
CA ILE A 277 14.95 -7.24 6.84
C ILE A 277 15.21 -5.92 7.57
N ASP A 278 15.26 -5.88 8.89
CA ASP A 278 15.48 -4.63 9.65
C ASP A 278 16.27 -4.82 10.95
N ASP A 279 16.77 -6.03 11.21
CA ASP A 279 17.52 -6.35 12.41
C ASP A 279 18.98 -5.88 12.29
N VAL A 280 19.21 -4.60 12.57
CA VAL A 280 20.55 -3.98 12.56
C VAL A 280 21.52 -4.57 13.59
N GLY A 281 21.00 -5.21 14.64
CA GLY A 281 21.82 -5.75 15.73
C GLY A 281 22.37 -7.15 15.43
N LEU A 282 21.63 -7.95 14.65
CA LEU A 282 21.98 -9.34 14.34
C LEU A 282 22.44 -9.56 12.90
N ASP A 283 22.11 -8.67 11.96
CA ASP A 283 22.42 -8.85 10.54
C ASP A 283 23.18 -7.65 9.94
N GLU A 284 24.49 -7.81 9.80
CA GLU A 284 25.38 -6.79 9.21
C GLU A 284 25.00 -6.43 7.77
N ARG A 285 24.29 -7.32 7.04
CA ARG A 285 23.81 -7.03 5.68
C ARG A 285 22.81 -5.88 5.69
N VAL A 286 21.97 -5.78 6.73
CA VAL A 286 21.01 -4.68 6.92
C VAL A 286 21.75 -3.34 6.97
N VAL A 287 22.81 -3.27 7.78
CA VAL A 287 23.61 -2.06 7.96
C VAL A 287 24.34 -1.69 6.67
N LYS A 288 24.91 -2.69 5.97
CA LYS A 288 25.60 -2.50 4.69
C LYS A 288 24.65 -1.97 3.61
N ASP A 289 23.45 -2.53 3.51
CA ASP A 289 22.44 -2.09 2.54
C ASP A 289 21.98 -0.66 2.83
N CYS A 290 21.72 -0.32 4.10
CA CYS A 290 21.37 1.04 4.51
C CYS A 290 22.50 2.04 4.21
N ARG A 291 23.76 1.64 4.45
CA ARG A 291 24.93 2.44 4.08
C ARG A 291 24.98 2.68 2.58
N MET A 292 24.87 1.62 1.78
CA MET A 292 24.93 1.75 0.33
C MET A 292 23.81 2.64 -0.21
N PHE A 293 22.57 2.45 0.25
CA PHE A 293 21.46 3.27 -0.17
C PHE A 293 21.68 4.75 0.20
N THR A 294 22.24 5.02 1.38
CA THR A 294 22.61 6.37 1.83
C THR A 294 23.69 6.97 0.94
N GLU A 295 24.78 6.24 0.67
CA GLU A 295 25.90 6.69 -0.16
C GLU A 295 25.46 6.99 -1.58
N TYR A 296 24.64 6.10 -2.19
CA TYR A 296 24.05 6.35 -3.51
C TYR A 296 23.28 7.65 -3.53
N ARG A 297 22.35 7.83 -2.60
CA ARG A 297 21.48 9.00 -2.58
C ARG A 297 22.26 10.30 -2.35
N LEU A 298 23.25 10.27 -1.44
CA LEU A 298 24.15 11.42 -1.23
C LEU A 298 25.00 11.71 -2.46
N SER A 299 25.41 10.70 -3.24
CA SER A 299 26.17 10.92 -4.50
C SER A 299 25.37 11.68 -5.57
N LEU A 300 24.04 11.70 -5.45
CA LEU A 300 23.15 12.46 -6.33
C LEU A 300 23.01 13.93 -5.92
N VAL A 301 23.55 14.34 -4.77
CA VAL A 301 23.42 15.68 -4.18
C VAL A 301 24.74 16.46 -4.32
N PRO A 302 24.88 17.38 -5.30
CA PRO A 302 26.13 18.11 -5.55
C PRO A 302 26.60 18.98 -4.38
N GLU A 303 25.69 19.42 -3.51
CA GLU A 303 25.99 20.21 -2.32
C GLU A 303 26.82 19.43 -1.29
N VAL A 304 26.78 18.10 -1.32
CA VAL A 304 27.55 17.23 -0.44
C VAL A 304 29.05 17.41 -0.69
N ASP A 305 29.50 17.37 -1.95
CA ASP A 305 30.90 17.55 -2.31
C ASP A 305 31.44 18.90 -1.82
N ASN A 306 30.66 19.97 -2.02
CA ASN A 306 31.02 21.30 -1.54
C ASN A 306 31.14 21.35 -0.01
N HIS A 307 30.23 20.69 0.71
CA HIS A 307 30.28 20.60 2.17
C HIS A 307 31.51 19.85 2.65
N LEU A 308 31.83 18.70 2.03
CA LEU A 308 32.99 17.88 2.36
C LEU A 308 34.30 18.64 2.14
N LEU A 309 34.44 19.37 1.03
CA LEU A 309 35.63 20.19 0.74
C LEU A 309 35.90 21.27 1.81
N THR A 310 34.84 21.85 2.38
CA THR A 310 34.98 22.87 3.44
C THR A 310 35.36 22.28 4.80
N ASN A 311 34.94 21.04 5.09
CA ASN A 311 35.13 20.39 6.39
C ASN A 311 36.34 19.44 6.45
N ALA A 312 36.81 18.93 5.30
CA ALA A 312 37.99 18.06 5.20
C ALA A 312 39.26 18.70 5.77
N ARG A 313 39.32 20.03 5.85
CA ARG A 313 40.46 20.78 6.42
C ARG A 313 40.51 20.75 7.96
N ARG A 314 39.52 20.15 8.65
CA ARG A 314 39.33 20.27 10.11
C ARG A 314 39.29 18.95 10.88
N SER A 315 39.36 17.78 10.24
CA SER A 315 39.16 16.47 10.88
C SER A 315 40.17 15.42 10.41
N ILE A 316 40.59 14.53 11.32
CA ILE A 316 41.40 13.32 11.04
C ILE A 316 40.48 12.18 10.54
N ILE A 317 39.19 12.24 10.87
CA ILE A 317 38.16 11.26 10.51
C ILE A 317 37.59 11.61 9.14
N ASP A 318 37.33 10.61 8.30
CA ASP A 318 36.61 10.76 7.03
C ASP A 318 35.23 11.38 7.27
N PRO A 319 35.02 12.66 6.89
CA PRO A 319 33.78 13.37 7.20
C PRO A 319 32.58 12.82 6.43
N PHE A 320 32.80 12.15 5.30
CA PHE A 320 31.72 11.52 4.54
C PHE A 320 31.27 10.23 5.21
N GLY A 321 32.21 9.35 5.55
CA GLY A 321 31.93 8.13 6.32
C GLY A 321 31.19 8.40 7.63
N ASP A 322 31.63 9.37 8.44
CA ASP A 322 30.96 9.71 9.70
C ASP A 322 29.52 10.23 9.49
N MET A 323 29.27 11.01 8.42
CA MET A 323 27.91 11.46 8.08
C MET A 323 27.01 10.28 7.71
N VAL A 324 27.51 9.36 6.87
CA VAL A 324 26.77 8.15 6.48
C VAL A 324 26.47 7.29 7.70
N ASP A 325 27.45 7.09 8.58
CA ASP A 325 27.31 6.29 9.81
C ASP A 325 26.21 6.84 10.72
N ARG A 326 26.15 8.17 10.87
CA ARG A 326 25.10 8.83 11.66
C ARG A 326 23.70 8.60 11.07
N ILE A 327 23.55 8.71 9.75
CA ILE A 327 22.28 8.49 9.07
C ILE A 327 21.85 7.03 9.20
N VAL A 328 22.77 6.09 8.99
CA VAL A 328 22.50 4.65 9.12
C VAL A 328 22.14 4.29 10.57
N TYR A 329 22.83 4.86 11.55
CA TYR A 329 22.50 4.69 12.96
C TYR A 329 21.10 5.24 13.29
N ALA A 330 20.77 6.45 12.81
CA ALA A 330 19.48 7.08 13.05
C ALA A 330 18.32 6.38 12.33
N SER A 331 18.58 5.72 11.20
CA SER A 331 17.56 5.00 10.42
C SER A 331 17.12 3.70 11.08
N ASN A 332 17.98 3.08 11.90
CA ASN A 332 17.72 1.82 12.58
C ASN A 332 17.11 0.75 11.64
N GLY A 333 17.67 0.62 10.42
CA GLY A 333 17.22 -0.34 9.40
C GLY A 333 16.04 0.13 8.53
N SER A 334 15.48 1.32 8.77
CA SER A 334 14.39 1.88 7.97
C SER A 334 14.90 2.58 6.71
N MET A 335 14.66 1.97 5.55
CA MET A 335 14.95 2.57 4.24
C MET A 335 14.08 3.80 3.97
N LEU A 336 12.83 3.79 4.46
CA LEU A 336 11.93 4.93 4.37
C LEU A 336 12.48 6.15 5.12
N TYR A 337 13.05 5.94 6.31
CA TYR A 337 13.70 7.03 7.05
C TYR A 337 14.79 7.70 6.21
N ILE A 338 15.70 6.91 5.64
CA ILE A 338 16.79 7.42 4.80
C ILE A 338 16.21 8.19 3.60
N ARG A 339 15.21 7.60 2.93
CA ARG A 339 14.55 8.23 1.78
C ARG A 339 13.90 9.57 2.16
N LEU A 340 13.20 9.65 3.29
CA LEU A 340 12.54 10.87 3.75
C LEU A 340 13.55 11.95 4.13
N LEU A 341 14.56 11.61 4.93
CA LEU A 341 15.60 12.55 5.37
C LEU A 341 16.34 13.14 4.17
N LEU A 342 16.80 12.29 3.24
CA LEU A 342 17.55 12.75 2.07
C LEU A 342 16.65 13.50 1.07
N ARG A 343 15.36 13.17 0.98
CA ARG A 343 14.41 13.94 0.16
C ARG A 343 14.25 15.39 0.67
N LEU A 344 14.27 15.61 1.99
CA LEU A 344 14.27 16.96 2.54
C LEU A 344 15.54 17.75 2.15
N VAL A 345 16.68 17.06 2.02
CA VAL A 345 17.95 17.66 1.58
C VAL A 345 17.92 17.96 0.09
N GLU A 346 17.54 16.98 -0.73
CA GLU A 346 17.41 17.08 -2.19
C GLU A 346 16.45 18.21 -2.60
N ASN A 347 15.37 18.40 -1.84
CA ASN A 347 14.41 19.49 -2.06
C ASN A 347 14.86 20.85 -1.51
N GLY A 348 16.04 20.94 -0.87
CA GLY A 348 16.56 22.15 -0.26
C GLY A 348 15.82 22.62 1.00
N GLN A 349 14.93 21.78 1.56
CA GLN A 349 14.21 22.07 2.81
C GLN A 349 15.13 21.92 4.03
N LEU A 350 16.13 21.05 3.93
CA LEU A 350 17.09 20.76 4.99
C LEU A 350 18.52 20.92 4.45
N PRO A 351 19.36 21.79 5.04
CA PRO A 351 20.71 21.98 4.54
C PRO A 351 21.60 20.77 4.86
N VAL A 352 22.56 20.43 3.99
CA VAL A 352 23.49 19.28 4.18
C VAL A 352 24.19 19.30 5.54
N ARG A 353 24.51 20.48 6.08
CA ARG A 353 25.12 20.64 7.43
C ARG A 353 24.25 20.10 8.57
N TYR A 354 22.96 19.87 8.35
CA TYR A 354 22.09 19.23 9.34
C TYR A 354 22.42 17.75 9.49
N LEU A 355 22.87 17.09 8.41
CA LEU A 355 23.26 15.67 8.42
C LEU A 355 24.49 15.38 9.29
N THR A 356 25.28 16.41 9.61
CA THR A 356 26.47 16.32 10.46
C THR A 356 26.22 16.72 11.92
N GLN A 357 24.96 17.03 12.28
CA GLN A 357 24.60 17.35 13.66
C GLN A 357 24.61 16.09 14.54
N SER A 358 24.83 16.27 15.84
CA SER A 358 24.95 15.15 16.78
C SER A 358 23.65 14.37 16.95
N ASN A 359 22.50 15.04 16.78
CA ASN A 359 21.18 14.49 17.10
C ASN A 359 20.27 14.57 15.87
N LEU A 360 20.39 13.59 14.98
CA LEU A 360 19.38 13.41 13.94
C LEU A 360 18.06 12.94 14.58
N PRO A 361 16.90 13.31 14.01
CA PRO A 361 15.61 12.80 14.47
C PRO A 361 15.63 11.28 14.42
N THR A 362 15.27 10.60 15.51
CA THR A 362 15.17 9.13 15.50
C THR A 362 13.76 8.72 15.10
N GLY A 363 13.64 7.78 14.16
CA GLY A 363 12.35 7.28 13.68
C GLY A 363 11.66 8.19 12.66
N ASP A 364 10.76 7.57 11.89
CA ASP A 364 9.98 8.19 10.81
C ASP A 364 8.97 9.24 11.31
N ILE A 365 8.37 9.04 12.48
CA ILE A 365 7.40 9.96 13.10
C ILE A 365 7.96 11.40 13.23
N ASN A 366 9.22 11.54 13.64
CA ASN A 366 9.84 12.85 13.80
C ASN A 366 10.15 13.51 12.45
N LEU A 367 10.49 12.71 11.43
CA LEU A 367 10.70 13.21 10.07
C LEU A 367 9.40 13.70 9.43
N TYR A 368 8.27 13.03 9.69
CA TYR A 368 6.96 13.52 9.25
C TYR A 368 6.61 14.87 9.88
N GLY A 369 6.88 15.05 11.17
CA GLY A 369 6.74 16.36 11.83
C GLY A 369 7.56 17.46 11.12
N LEU A 370 8.84 17.21 10.85
CA LEU A 370 9.70 18.14 10.12
C LEU A 370 9.20 18.41 8.70
N MET A 371 8.80 17.38 7.97
CA MET A 371 8.28 17.52 6.62
C MET A 371 7.02 18.39 6.60
N LEU A 372 6.11 18.22 7.57
CA LEU A 372 4.94 19.07 7.72
C LEU A 372 5.34 20.51 8.08
N GLU A 373 6.32 20.72 8.96
CA GLU A 373 6.82 22.08 9.28
C GLU A 373 7.41 22.80 8.05
N PHE A 374 8.13 22.09 7.19
CA PHE A 374 8.69 22.66 5.96
C PHE A 374 7.65 22.84 4.85
N THR A 375 6.62 22.00 4.82
CA THR A 375 5.54 22.09 3.82
C THR A 375 4.54 23.18 4.20
N PHE A 376 4.22 23.32 5.49
CA PHE A 376 3.19 24.22 6.01
C PHE A 376 3.80 25.34 6.85
N THR A 377 4.28 26.37 6.16
CA THR A 377 4.97 27.53 6.78
C THR A 377 4.05 28.44 7.60
N SER A 378 2.72 28.31 7.45
CA SER A 378 1.74 29.06 8.22
C SER A 378 0.53 28.21 8.61
N PRO A 379 -0.11 28.47 9.77
CA PRO A 379 -1.34 27.76 10.17
C PRO A 379 -2.48 27.88 9.15
N SER A 380 -2.56 29.01 8.43
CA SER A 380 -3.57 29.21 7.38
C SER A 380 -3.33 28.31 6.17
N THR A 381 -2.06 28.06 5.77
CA THR A 381 -1.74 27.10 4.72
C THR A 381 -2.23 25.70 5.08
N PHE A 382 -1.98 25.27 6.32
CA PHE A 382 -2.46 23.95 6.77
C PHE A 382 -3.99 23.91 6.80
N ALA A 383 -4.65 24.93 7.36
CA ALA A 383 -6.10 25.01 7.42
C ALA A 383 -6.78 24.87 6.04
N ARG A 384 -6.16 25.39 4.96
CA ARG A 384 -6.65 25.23 3.58
C ARG A 384 -6.68 23.78 3.11
N VAL A 385 -5.73 22.95 3.54
CA VAL A 385 -5.60 21.56 3.04
C VAL A 385 -6.34 20.54 3.91
N VAL A 386 -6.72 20.91 5.14
CA VAL A 386 -7.38 20.03 6.12
C VAL A 386 -8.63 19.33 5.56
N PRO A 387 -9.53 19.98 4.79
CA PRO A 387 -10.70 19.29 4.24
C PRO A 387 -10.33 18.09 3.36
N VAL A 388 -9.35 18.26 2.46
CA VAL A 388 -8.85 17.19 1.60
C VAL A 388 -8.18 16.09 2.43
N LEU A 389 -7.33 16.46 3.39
CA LEU A 389 -6.69 15.49 4.29
C LEU A 389 -7.71 14.66 5.06
N ASN A 390 -8.74 15.29 5.62
CA ASN A 390 -9.77 14.60 6.38
C ASN A 390 -10.53 13.60 5.50
N VAL A 391 -10.88 13.96 4.27
CA VAL A 391 -11.51 13.05 3.29
C VAL A 391 -10.59 11.86 3.00
N LEU A 392 -9.32 12.10 2.69
CA LEU A 392 -8.37 11.02 2.41
C LEU A 392 -8.14 10.07 3.61
N LEU A 393 -8.15 10.60 4.84
CA LEU A 393 -8.04 9.79 6.06
C LEU A 393 -9.27 8.92 6.33
N ALA A 394 -10.43 9.37 5.87
CA ALA A 394 -11.75 8.77 6.08
C ALA A 394 -12.18 7.81 4.95
N ALA A 395 -11.56 7.93 3.77
CA ALA A 395 -11.94 7.19 2.58
C ALA A 395 -11.71 5.68 2.72
N LEU A 396 -12.64 4.88 2.20
CA LEU A 396 -12.53 3.42 2.12
C LEU A 396 -11.88 2.92 0.83
N ARG A 397 -11.72 3.83 -0.14
CA ARG A 397 -11.14 3.60 -1.47
C ARG A 397 -10.39 4.84 -1.95
N PRO A 398 -9.38 4.69 -2.82
CA PRO A 398 -8.75 5.83 -3.49
C PRO A 398 -9.77 6.67 -4.27
N HIS A 399 -9.66 7.99 -4.20
CA HIS A 399 -10.54 8.93 -4.92
C HIS A 399 -9.82 9.63 -6.05
N ASN A 400 -10.50 9.87 -7.16
CA ASN A 400 -9.99 10.75 -8.22
C ASN A 400 -10.32 12.23 -7.93
N ARG A 401 -9.77 13.14 -8.73
CA ARG A 401 -9.97 14.61 -8.57
C ARG A 401 -11.44 15.03 -8.62
N SER A 402 -12.21 14.50 -9.56
CA SER A 402 -13.64 14.82 -9.69
C SER A 402 -14.45 14.34 -8.49
N GLU A 403 -14.16 13.15 -7.97
CA GLU A 403 -14.79 12.63 -6.76
C GLU A 403 -14.42 13.48 -5.54
N LEU A 404 -13.13 13.83 -5.37
CA LEU A 404 -12.70 14.71 -4.29
C LEU A 404 -13.42 16.06 -4.34
N LEU A 405 -13.54 16.66 -5.52
CA LEU A 405 -14.25 17.92 -5.70
C LEU A 405 -15.74 17.81 -5.33
N ALA A 406 -16.40 16.73 -5.78
CA ALA A 406 -17.80 16.48 -5.45
C ALA A 406 -18.00 16.29 -3.94
N VAL A 407 -17.11 15.54 -3.28
CA VAL A 407 -17.16 15.31 -1.83
C VAL A 407 -16.98 16.60 -1.05
N LEU A 408 -16.02 17.45 -1.44
CA LEU A 408 -15.76 18.72 -0.75
C LEU A 408 -16.91 19.71 -0.88
N ASN A 409 -17.68 19.64 -1.97
CA ASN A 409 -18.80 20.54 -2.23
C ASN A 409 -20.16 20.04 -1.71
N SER A 410 -20.21 18.84 -1.13
CA SER A 410 -21.44 18.21 -0.60
C SER A 410 -22.10 18.93 0.58
N THR A 411 -21.42 19.92 1.19
CA THR A 411 -21.97 20.71 2.30
C THR A 411 -23.00 21.74 1.87
N ASN A 412 -23.21 21.95 0.56
CA ASN A 412 -24.10 22.98 -0.01
C ASN A 412 -23.88 24.37 0.64
N SER A 413 -22.62 24.71 0.91
CA SER A 413 -22.23 26.03 1.40
C SER A 413 -22.29 27.06 0.27
N ASP A 414 -22.53 28.33 0.61
CA ASP A 414 -22.52 29.45 -0.36
C ASP A 414 -21.19 29.60 -1.11
N VAL A 415 -20.11 29.04 -0.57
CA VAL A 415 -18.78 28.98 -1.17
C VAL A 415 -18.51 27.54 -1.61
N SER A 416 -18.35 27.35 -2.91
CA SER A 416 -17.96 26.08 -3.54
C SER A 416 -16.47 26.11 -3.87
N VAL A 417 -15.79 24.99 -3.61
CA VAL A 417 -14.40 24.76 -3.99
C VAL A 417 -14.36 24.57 -5.50
N MET A 418 -13.49 25.34 -6.17
CA MET A 418 -13.29 25.25 -7.62
C MET A 418 -12.20 24.24 -7.96
N GLU A 419 -12.22 23.68 -9.18
CA GLU A 419 -11.17 22.77 -9.66
C GLU A 419 -9.75 23.34 -9.51
N VAL A 420 -9.58 24.64 -9.82
CA VAL A 420 -8.30 25.33 -9.69
C VAL A 420 -7.81 25.37 -8.24
N GLU A 421 -8.72 25.58 -7.30
CA GLU A 421 -8.39 25.59 -5.87
C GLU A 421 -8.01 24.18 -5.38
N LEU A 422 -8.71 23.15 -5.84
CA LEU A 422 -8.36 21.76 -5.54
C LEU A 422 -6.96 21.42 -6.07
N GLU A 423 -6.62 21.81 -7.29
CA GLU A 423 -5.28 21.58 -7.85
C GLU A 423 -4.18 22.33 -7.07
N GLU A 424 -4.44 23.55 -6.58
CA GLU A 424 -3.53 24.25 -5.68
C GLU A 424 -3.32 23.47 -4.37
N ILE A 425 -4.41 22.97 -3.77
CA ILE A 425 -4.36 22.17 -2.54
C ILE A 425 -3.58 20.87 -2.77
N LEU A 426 -3.86 20.15 -3.85
CA LEU A 426 -3.16 18.91 -4.20
C LEU A 426 -1.67 19.17 -4.49
N THR A 427 -1.33 20.33 -5.06
CA THR A 427 0.06 20.75 -5.27
C THR A 427 0.78 20.94 -3.95
N ILE A 428 0.16 21.62 -2.99
CA ILE A 428 0.71 21.80 -1.63
C ILE A 428 0.88 20.45 -0.93
N LEU A 429 -0.09 19.55 -1.07
CA LEU A 429 -0.08 18.22 -0.46
C LEU A 429 0.82 17.20 -1.16
N SER A 430 1.32 17.50 -2.36
CA SER A 430 2.11 16.56 -3.17
C SER A 430 3.29 15.87 -2.45
N PRO A 431 3.98 16.46 -1.44
CA PRO A 431 5.03 15.74 -0.72
C PRO A 431 4.54 14.53 0.08
N ILE A 432 3.26 14.50 0.45
CA ILE A 432 2.64 13.46 1.28
C ILE A 432 1.56 12.65 0.55
N LEU A 433 1.29 12.98 -0.72
CA LEU A 433 0.34 12.28 -1.57
C LEU A 433 1.04 11.36 -2.57
N LEU A 434 0.31 10.33 -2.98
CA LEU A 434 0.61 9.50 -4.12
C LEU A 434 -0.46 9.71 -5.19
N PHE A 435 0.00 9.94 -6.41
CA PHE A 435 -0.85 10.03 -7.59
C PHE A 435 -0.67 8.74 -8.39
N ALA A 436 -1.66 7.86 -8.31
CA ALA A 436 -1.66 6.61 -9.06
C ALA A 436 -1.88 6.88 -10.55
N SER A 437 -1.46 5.93 -11.40
CA SER A 437 -1.53 6.08 -12.86
C SER A 437 -2.97 6.17 -13.40
N ASN A 438 -3.92 5.59 -12.67
CA ASN A 438 -5.35 5.68 -12.94
C ASN A 438 -5.98 7.03 -12.53
N GLY A 439 -5.19 7.98 -12.02
CA GLY A 439 -5.64 9.31 -11.60
C GLY A 439 -6.15 9.38 -10.16
N SER A 440 -6.15 8.27 -9.42
CA SER A 440 -6.50 8.26 -8.00
C SER A 440 -5.44 8.95 -7.13
N VAL A 441 -5.90 9.53 -6.04
CA VAL A 441 -5.09 10.26 -5.05
C VAL A 441 -5.21 9.55 -3.70
N THR A 442 -4.07 9.20 -3.11
CA THR A 442 -3.97 8.57 -1.79
C THR A 442 -2.83 9.20 -0.98
N LEU A 443 -2.73 8.87 0.31
CA LEU A 443 -1.55 9.20 1.10
C LEU A 443 -0.39 8.30 0.69
N HIS A 444 0.80 8.87 0.57
CA HIS A 444 1.98 8.18 0.03
C HIS A 444 2.45 6.98 0.86
N ASN A 445 2.24 7.00 2.18
CA ASN A 445 2.66 5.90 3.05
C ASN A 445 1.69 5.74 4.22
N THR A 446 1.55 4.51 4.71
CA THR A 446 0.75 4.21 5.92
C THR A 446 1.28 4.92 7.16
N ALA A 447 2.58 5.24 7.22
CA ALA A 447 3.18 5.99 8.31
C ALA A 447 2.70 7.45 8.40
N ILE A 448 2.54 8.18 7.28
CA ILE A 448 1.96 9.55 7.34
C ILE A 448 0.49 9.51 7.74
N ARG A 449 -0.25 8.51 7.26
CA ARG A 449 -1.65 8.29 7.63
C ARG A 449 -1.79 8.10 9.14
N ASP A 450 -0.99 7.20 9.70
CA ASP A 450 -1.04 6.90 11.13
C ASP A 450 -0.50 8.04 11.98
N TRP A 451 0.49 8.79 11.48
CA TRP A 451 0.95 10.02 12.12
C TRP A 451 -0.19 11.03 12.26
N LEU A 452 -0.93 11.29 11.17
CA LEU A 452 -2.04 12.26 11.16
C LEU A 452 -3.19 11.83 12.09
N LEU A 453 -3.51 10.53 12.12
CA LEU A 453 -4.55 10.02 13.03
C LEU A 453 -4.12 10.03 14.50
N SER A 454 -2.89 9.59 14.80
CA SER A 454 -2.38 9.54 16.17
C SER A 454 -2.19 10.95 16.75
N ASN A 455 -1.99 11.94 15.89
CA ASN A 455 -1.79 13.34 16.25
C ASN A 455 -2.97 14.24 15.84
N ALA A 456 -4.20 13.73 15.88
CA ALA A 456 -5.40 14.49 15.49
C ALA A 456 -5.55 15.85 16.21
N ASN A 457 -5.07 15.95 17.46
CA ASN A 457 -5.09 17.16 18.27
C ASN A 457 -3.75 17.91 18.30
N HIS A 458 -2.87 17.70 17.30
CA HIS A 458 -1.58 18.37 17.23
C HIS A 458 -1.75 19.90 17.22
N PRO A 459 -0.98 20.67 18.01
CA PRO A 459 -1.19 22.11 18.16
C PRO A 459 -1.02 22.91 16.85
N LYS A 460 -0.21 22.42 15.91
CA LYS A 460 0.01 23.06 14.59
C LYS A 460 -0.70 22.36 13.44
N PHE A 461 -0.95 21.06 13.56
CA PHE A 461 -1.29 20.16 12.44
C PHE A 461 -2.51 19.31 12.79
N SER A 462 -3.56 19.94 13.30
CA SER A 462 -4.77 19.22 13.73
C SER A 462 -5.62 18.79 12.52
N SER A 463 -5.81 17.48 12.38
CA SER A 463 -6.69 16.87 11.40
C SER A 463 -7.67 15.95 12.10
N ASP A 464 -8.90 15.86 11.58
CA ASP A 464 -9.96 15.08 12.19
C ASP A 464 -10.76 14.32 11.11
N ALA A 465 -10.48 13.03 10.99
CA ALA A 465 -11.13 12.15 10.02
C ALA A 465 -12.66 12.11 10.17
N ARG A 466 -13.24 12.45 11.32
CA ARG A 466 -14.71 12.55 11.49
C ARG A 466 -15.32 13.57 10.53
N HIS A 467 -14.62 14.66 10.24
CA HIS A 467 -15.08 15.64 9.26
C HIS A 467 -15.08 15.05 7.84
N GLY A 468 -14.06 14.25 7.49
CA GLY A 468 -14.00 13.57 6.21
C GLY A 468 -15.12 12.55 6.04
N HIS A 469 -15.40 11.76 7.08
CA HIS A 469 -16.52 10.82 7.10
C HIS A 469 -17.87 11.54 6.88
N ILE A 470 -18.08 12.71 7.49
CA ILE A 470 -19.31 13.48 7.23
C ILE A 470 -19.41 13.95 5.79
N LEU A 471 -18.32 14.48 5.21
CA LEU A 471 -18.33 14.93 3.81
C LEU A 471 -18.65 13.78 2.85
N LEU A 472 -18.06 12.60 3.08
CA LEU A 472 -18.37 11.39 2.30
C LEU A 472 -19.83 10.96 2.46
N ALA A 473 -20.37 11.01 3.70
CA ALA A 473 -21.78 10.71 3.95
C ALA A 473 -22.74 11.69 3.26
N LEU A 474 -22.41 12.99 3.27
CA LEU A 474 -23.18 14.03 2.58
C LEU A 474 -23.15 13.81 1.07
N HIS A 475 -21.98 13.53 0.50
CA HIS A 475 -21.86 13.23 -0.92
C HIS A 475 -22.71 12.01 -1.34
N LEU A 476 -22.68 10.92 -0.56
CA LEU A 476 -23.56 9.78 -0.79
C LEU A 476 -25.04 10.15 -0.66
N THR A 477 -25.38 11.08 0.23
CA THR A 477 -26.76 11.58 0.38
C THR A 477 -27.26 12.27 -0.88
N GLU A 478 -26.40 13.03 -1.57
CA GLU A 478 -26.72 13.71 -2.83
C GLU A 478 -26.95 12.71 -3.99
N ASN A 479 -26.33 11.53 -3.90
CA ASN A 479 -26.47 10.45 -4.89
C ASN A 479 -27.70 9.57 -4.63
N ALA A 480 -28.49 9.84 -3.59
CA ALA A 480 -29.66 9.03 -3.26
C ALA A 480 -30.73 9.01 -4.39
N PRO A 481 -31.49 7.91 -4.56
CA PRO A 481 -31.54 6.74 -3.69
C PRO A 481 -30.41 5.73 -3.95
N LEU A 482 -29.73 5.34 -2.87
CA LEU A 482 -28.53 4.50 -2.85
C LEU A 482 -28.85 3.01 -3.01
N ASP A 483 -27.93 2.29 -3.65
CA ASP A 483 -27.92 0.83 -3.66
C ASP A 483 -27.39 0.23 -2.34
N SER A 484 -27.35 -1.11 -2.24
CA SER A 484 -26.92 -1.76 -1.00
C SER A 484 -25.45 -1.56 -0.65
N THR A 485 -24.58 -1.38 -1.64
CA THR A 485 -23.14 -1.18 -1.45
C THR A 485 -22.87 0.25 -1.01
N GLU A 486 -23.47 1.22 -1.69
CA GLU A 486 -23.39 2.64 -1.34
C GLU A 486 -24.03 2.91 0.04
N LEU A 487 -25.13 2.22 0.36
CA LEU A 487 -25.76 2.35 1.68
C LEU A 487 -24.89 1.78 2.81
N PHE A 488 -24.11 0.72 2.52
CA PHE A 488 -23.13 0.19 3.47
C PHE A 488 -22.00 1.20 3.72
N GLU A 489 -21.50 1.84 2.66
CA GLU A 489 -20.51 2.91 2.75
C GLU A 489 -21.04 4.11 3.56
N LEU A 490 -22.30 4.52 3.31
CA LEU A 490 -22.96 5.58 4.09
C LEU A 490 -23.03 5.21 5.57
N ALA A 491 -23.48 3.99 5.89
CA ALA A 491 -23.58 3.52 7.27
C ALA A 491 -22.22 3.54 7.96
N HIS A 492 -21.17 3.04 7.30
CA HIS A 492 -19.80 3.11 7.82
C HIS A 492 -19.40 4.55 8.17
N HIS A 493 -19.58 5.49 7.24
CA HIS A 493 -19.21 6.88 7.46
C HIS A 493 -19.99 7.55 8.59
N LEU A 494 -21.31 7.32 8.67
CA LEU A 494 -22.13 7.85 9.76
C LEU A 494 -21.70 7.30 11.13
N LEU A 495 -21.35 6.02 11.21
CA LEU A 495 -20.87 5.39 12.44
C LEU A 495 -19.52 6.00 12.90
N LYS A 496 -18.56 6.14 11.99
CA LYS A 496 -17.24 6.70 12.32
C LYS A 496 -17.28 8.21 12.61
N ALA A 497 -18.14 8.95 11.92
CA ALA A 497 -18.34 10.36 12.19
C ALA A 497 -19.10 10.63 13.51
N HIS A 498 -19.99 9.71 13.89
CA HIS A 498 -20.92 9.83 15.01
C HIS A 498 -21.61 11.22 15.10
N PRO A 499 -22.36 11.64 14.05
CA PRO A 499 -22.80 13.02 13.86
C PRO A 499 -23.52 13.64 15.07
N TYR A 500 -24.38 12.87 15.73
CA TYR A 500 -25.11 13.30 16.94
C TYR A 500 -24.20 13.78 18.09
N LYS A 501 -22.99 13.21 18.20
CA LYS A 501 -22.07 13.55 19.31
C LYS A 501 -21.13 14.68 18.95
N TYR A 502 -20.72 14.77 17.67
CA TYR A 502 -19.61 15.65 17.28
C TYR A 502 -19.98 16.75 16.29
N MET A 503 -21.16 16.71 15.67
CA MET A 503 -21.59 17.62 14.61
C MET A 503 -22.94 18.27 14.88
N GLN A 504 -23.47 18.16 16.11
CA GLN A 504 -24.81 18.57 16.54
C GLN A 504 -25.36 19.79 15.79
N GLY A 505 -26.29 19.56 14.87
CA GLY A 505 -27.00 20.62 14.13
C GLY A 505 -26.20 21.37 13.07
N LYS A 506 -24.94 21.00 12.78
CA LYS A 506 -24.04 21.77 11.91
C LYS A 506 -24.29 21.61 10.41
N TYR A 507 -24.73 20.43 9.95
CA TYR A 507 -24.91 20.13 8.53
C TYR A 507 -26.38 19.88 8.18
N MET A 508 -26.92 18.75 8.66
CA MET A 508 -28.34 18.40 8.48
C MET A 508 -28.99 18.27 9.87
N PRO A 509 -29.60 19.35 10.42
CA PRO A 509 -30.12 19.33 11.78
C PRO A 509 -31.11 18.20 12.04
N GLU A 510 -31.92 17.84 11.05
CA GLU A 510 -32.87 16.73 11.10
C GLU A 510 -32.23 15.37 11.38
N PHE A 511 -31.01 15.12 10.89
CA PHE A 511 -30.29 13.85 11.08
C PHE A 511 -29.14 13.92 12.09
N THR A 512 -28.70 15.12 12.46
CA THR A 512 -27.53 15.31 13.33
C THR A 512 -27.89 15.74 14.75
N SER A 513 -29.15 16.07 15.03
CA SER A 513 -29.57 16.59 16.35
C SER A 513 -30.13 15.51 17.29
N SER A 514 -30.40 14.30 16.80
CA SER A 514 -30.97 13.21 17.59
C SER A 514 -30.09 11.95 17.55
N LYS A 515 -30.20 11.13 18.60
CA LYS A 515 -29.48 9.85 18.70
C LYS A 515 -29.88 8.88 17.58
N ASP A 516 -31.13 8.94 17.14
CA ASP A 516 -31.70 8.09 16.09
C ASP A 516 -31.57 8.71 14.69
N GLY A 517 -31.01 9.92 14.58
CA GLY A 517 -30.89 10.66 13.32
C GLY A 517 -30.11 9.90 12.24
N GLN A 518 -29.13 9.09 12.62
CA GLN A 518 -28.40 8.22 11.68
C GLN A 518 -29.31 7.16 11.05
N ILE A 519 -30.27 6.61 11.80
CA ILE A 519 -31.24 5.63 11.30
C ILE A 519 -32.16 6.29 10.28
N HIS A 520 -32.66 7.47 10.61
CA HIS A 520 -33.47 8.27 9.69
C HIS A 520 -32.71 8.63 8.42
N TRP A 521 -31.42 8.96 8.56
CA TRP A 521 -30.56 9.30 7.43
C TRP A 521 -30.39 8.11 6.47
N VAL A 522 -30.00 6.94 6.98
CA VAL A 522 -29.86 5.71 6.18
C VAL A 522 -31.19 5.36 5.50
N LYS A 523 -32.30 5.42 6.23
CA LYS A 523 -33.63 5.16 5.66
C LYS A 523 -34.01 6.15 4.56
N HIS A 524 -33.67 7.42 4.73
CA HIS A 524 -33.95 8.47 3.75
C HIS A 524 -33.18 8.24 2.44
N CYS A 525 -31.91 7.85 2.53
CA CYS A 525 -31.08 7.62 1.35
C CYS A 525 -31.31 6.25 0.69
N SER A 526 -31.97 5.31 1.37
CA SER A 526 -32.08 3.93 0.90
C SER A 526 -33.13 3.74 -0.20
N LYS A 527 -32.74 3.08 -1.30
CA LYS A 527 -33.69 2.58 -2.31
C LYS A 527 -34.57 1.42 -1.78
N ALA A 528 -33.99 0.53 -0.97
CA ALA A 528 -34.64 -0.66 -0.40
C ALA A 528 -33.84 -1.17 0.81
N ILE A 529 -34.25 -0.79 2.02
CA ILE A 529 -33.43 -0.98 3.24
C ILE A 529 -33.31 -2.46 3.58
N GLU A 530 -34.34 -3.24 3.32
CA GLU A 530 -34.38 -4.69 3.49
C GLU A 530 -33.30 -5.41 2.66
N LYS A 531 -33.03 -4.94 1.43
CA LYS A 531 -31.99 -5.54 0.57
C LYS A 531 -30.59 -5.21 1.06
N ALA A 532 -30.39 -4.02 1.62
CA ALA A 532 -29.11 -3.64 2.20
C ALA A 532 -28.82 -4.39 3.51
N LEU A 533 -29.84 -4.55 4.37
CA LEU A 533 -29.74 -5.33 5.61
C LEU A 533 -29.42 -6.80 5.38
N LEU A 534 -29.92 -7.36 4.27
CA LEU A 534 -29.68 -8.73 3.82
C LEU A 534 -28.52 -8.84 2.83
N ASN A 535 -27.76 -7.76 2.59
CA ASN A 535 -26.60 -7.84 1.70
C ASN A 535 -25.58 -8.83 2.28
N HIS A 536 -25.11 -9.74 1.43
CA HIS A 536 -24.17 -10.79 1.83
C HIS A 536 -22.87 -10.25 2.41
N ARG A 537 -22.37 -9.11 1.93
CA ARG A 537 -21.20 -8.44 2.51
C ARG A 537 -21.43 -8.06 3.98
N ASN A 538 -22.64 -7.59 4.30
CA ASN A 538 -23.03 -7.27 5.67
C ASN A 538 -23.22 -8.52 6.54
N MET A 539 -23.73 -9.62 5.98
CA MET A 539 -24.00 -10.83 6.76
C MET A 539 -22.75 -11.69 7.01
N PHE A 540 -21.84 -11.75 6.04
CA PHE A 540 -20.72 -12.70 6.05
C PHE A 540 -19.35 -12.03 6.18
N PHE A 541 -19.24 -10.73 5.86
CA PHE A 541 -17.97 -10.00 5.88
C PHE A 541 -18.09 -8.60 6.53
N PRO A 542 -18.60 -8.48 7.78
CA PRO A 542 -18.64 -7.19 8.48
C PRO A 542 -17.21 -6.72 8.82
N GLN A 543 -16.87 -5.48 8.49
CA GLN A 543 -15.56 -4.87 8.79
C GLN A 543 -15.42 -4.54 10.30
N TYR A 544 -14.28 -4.85 10.92
CA TYR A 544 -13.98 -4.55 12.33
C TYR A 544 -13.11 -3.29 12.50
N LYS A 545 -13.56 -2.31 13.31
CA LYS A 545 -12.76 -1.65 14.37
C LYS A 545 -13.62 -0.65 15.17
N GLY A 546 -13.94 -1.00 16.42
CA GLY A 546 -14.76 -0.20 17.34
C GLY A 546 -16.27 -0.43 17.23
N ASP A 547 -16.67 -1.34 16.35
CA ASP A 547 -18.05 -1.58 15.97
C ASP A 547 -18.65 -2.73 16.79
N ALA A 548 -19.19 -2.41 17.97
CA ALA A 548 -20.40 -3.10 18.44
C ALA A 548 -21.65 -2.59 17.69
N ALA A 549 -21.44 -2.09 16.46
CA ALA A 549 -22.41 -1.32 15.69
C ALA A 549 -22.14 -1.40 14.18
N SER A 550 -21.69 -2.55 13.67
CA SER A 550 -22.15 -2.98 12.34
C SER A 550 -23.69 -3.04 12.33
N PHE A 551 -24.33 -3.27 11.19
CA PHE A 551 -25.78 -3.50 11.17
C PHE A 551 -26.22 -4.63 12.14
N ASP A 552 -25.30 -5.45 12.67
CA ASP A 552 -25.54 -6.41 13.74
C ASP A 552 -25.74 -5.77 15.14
N GLY A 553 -25.09 -4.63 15.41
CA GLY A 553 -25.43 -3.76 16.55
C GLY A 553 -26.71 -2.94 16.32
N TRP A 554 -27.19 -2.84 15.08
CA TRP A 554 -28.53 -2.34 14.74
C TRP A 554 -29.59 -3.44 14.85
N ARG A 555 -29.33 -4.68 14.38
CA ARG A 555 -30.19 -5.86 14.60
C ARG A 555 -30.42 -6.12 16.08
N ARG A 556 -29.37 -6.01 16.91
CA ARG A 556 -29.51 -6.13 18.38
C ARG A 556 -30.34 -5.02 19.02
N ARG A 557 -30.52 -3.87 18.36
CA ARG A 557 -31.39 -2.78 18.83
C ARG A 557 -32.82 -2.86 18.29
N GLU A 558 -33.06 -3.52 17.16
CA GLU A 558 -34.39 -3.73 16.57
C GLU A 558 -35.05 -5.09 16.90
N CYS A 559 -34.37 -5.98 17.65
CA CYS A 559 -35.04 -7.11 18.32
C CYS A 559 -35.76 -6.73 19.63
N LEU A 560 -36.13 -5.45 19.81
CA LEU A 560 -37.09 -4.97 20.80
C LEU A 560 -38.10 -4.01 20.16
#